data_AF-A0A376W6I9-F1
#
_entry.id   AF-A0A376W6I9-F1
#
_cell.length_a   1.000
_cell.length_b   1.000
_cell.length_c   1.000
_cell.angle_alpha   90.00
_cell.angle_beta   90.00
_cell.angle_gamma   90.00
#
_symmetry.space_group_name_H-M   'P 1'
#
loop_
_entity.id
_entity.type
_entity.pdbx_description
1 polymer ?
#
loop_
_entity_poly.entity_id
_entity_poly.type
_entity_poly.pdbx_seq_one_letter_code
_entity_poly.pdbx_strand_id
1 'polypeptide(L)'
;MYKGFNEMWVEARNRAGKISGILTDFTFHDLKAKGISDYEGSSRDKQLFSGHKTEGQVLIYDRKVKVSPTLDVPLPENIPRKYSK
;
A
#
# COMPACT_ATOMS: atom_id res chain seq x y z
N MET A 1 -25.58 -10.48 23.61
CA MET A 1 -24.81 -11.47 22.82
C MET A 1 -23.58 -10.75 22.28
N TYR A 2 -22.37 -11.18 22.64
CA TYR A 2 -21.14 -10.57 22.14
C TYR A 2 -20.97 -10.96 20.67
N LYS A 3 -20.79 -9.97 19.79
CA LYS A 3 -20.42 -10.21 18.38
C LYS A 3 -18.90 -10.30 18.27
N GLY A 4 -18.42 -11.24 17.46
CA GLY A 4 -16.98 -11.36 17.18
C GLY A 4 -16.48 -10.23 16.27
N PHE A 5 -15.17 -9.97 16.29
CA PHE A 5 -14.54 -8.96 15.42
C PHE A 5 -14.94 -9.12 13.94
N ASN A 6 -14.94 -10.35 13.43
CA ASN A 6 -15.27 -10.61 12.03
C ASN A 6 -16.73 -10.24 11.69
N GLU A 7 -17.67 -10.48 12.60
CA GLU A 7 -19.07 -10.13 12.39
C GLU A 7 -19.26 -8.61 12.35
N MET A 8 -18.63 -7.89 13.28
CA MET A 8 -18.64 -6.43 13.31
C MET A 8 -18.01 -5.84 12.05
N TRP A 9 -16.89 -6.42 11.59
CA TRP A 9 -16.22 -6.05 10.35
C TRP A 9 -17.12 -6.24 9.13
N VAL A 10 -17.72 -7.41 8.95
CA VAL A 10 -18.60 -7.70 7.81
C VAL A 10 -19.80 -6.76 7.80
N GLU A 11 -20.40 -6.49 8.97
CA GLU A 11 -21.51 -5.55 9.10
C GLU A 11 -21.10 -4.12 8.69
N ALA A 12 -19.96 -3.65 9.18
CA ALA A 12 -19.43 -2.32 8.85
C ALA A 12 -19.08 -2.19 7.35
N ARG A 13 -18.40 -3.20 6.78
CA ARG A 13 -18.03 -3.25 5.36
C ARG A 13 -19.27 -3.21 4.46
N ASN A 14 -20.28 -4.02 4.76
CA ASN A 14 -21.52 -4.07 3.99
C ASN A 14 -22.30 -2.74 4.07
N ARG A 15 -22.31 -2.08 5.24
CA ARG A 15 -22.89 -0.73 5.38
C ARG A 15 -22.13 0.30 4.53
N ALA A 16 -20.80 0.29 4.56
CA ALA A 16 -19.98 1.18 3.77
C ALA A 16 -20.25 1.02 2.27
N GLY A 17 -20.35 -0.23 1.77
CA GLY A 17 -20.67 -0.52 0.37
C GLY A 17 -22.04 0.01 -0.07
N LYS A 18 -23.05 -0.10 0.80
CA LYS A 18 -24.38 0.47 0.53
C LYS A 18 -24.36 2.01 0.44
N ILE A 19 -23.54 2.66 1.25
CA ILE A 19 -23.42 4.13 1.27
C ILE A 19 -22.61 4.63 0.07
N SER A 20 -21.50 3.97 -0.25
CA SER A 20 -20.58 4.42 -1.30
C SER A 20 -20.97 3.96 -2.71
N GLY A 21 -21.81 2.93 -2.83
CA GLY A 21 -22.11 2.26 -4.09
C GLY A 21 -20.93 1.44 -4.64
N ILE A 22 -19.86 1.27 -3.87
CA ILE A 22 -18.66 0.53 -4.27
C ILE A 22 -18.83 -0.94 -3.88
N LEU A 23 -18.37 -1.84 -4.76
CA LEU A 23 -18.26 -3.26 -4.44
C LEU A 23 -17.29 -3.46 -3.27
N THR A 24 -17.77 -4.02 -2.17
CA THR A 24 -16.96 -4.28 -0.97
C THR A 24 -16.59 -5.76 -0.84
N ASP A 25 -15.88 -6.29 -1.84
CA ASP A 25 -15.39 -7.67 -1.88
C ASP A 25 -14.04 -7.87 -1.16
N PHE A 26 -13.41 -6.79 -0.70
CA PHE A 26 -12.14 -6.82 0.02
C PHE A 26 -12.23 -7.31 1.48
N THR A 27 -11.09 -7.73 2.03
CA THR A 27 -10.94 -8.22 3.40
C THR A 27 -10.34 -7.17 4.33
N PHE A 28 -10.31 -7.45 5.63
CA PHE A 28 -9.65 -6.57 6.59
C PHE A 28 -8.15 -6.40 6.32
N HIS A 29 -7.49 -7.43 5.77
CA HIS A 29 -6.07 -7.36 5.40
C HIS A 29 -5.81 -6.38 4.24
N ASP A 30 -6.79 -6.15 3.38
CA ASP A 30 -6.64 -5.20 2.28
C ASP A 30 -6.60 -3.75 2.78
N LEU A 31 -7.24 -3.44 3.92
CA LEU A 31 -7.06 -2.14 4.58
C LEU A 31 -5.62 -1.96 5.07
N LYS A 32 -5.02 -3.01 5.64
CA LYS A 32 -3.60 -2.99 6.03
C LYS A 32 -2.70 -2.80 4.81
N ALA A 33 -2.96 -3.51 3.71
CA ALA A 33 -2.21 -3.36 2.46
C ALA A 33 -2.30 -1.94 1.90
N LYS A 34 -3.51 -1.37 1.87
CA LYS A 34 -3.75 0.00 1.42
C LYS A 34 -3.01 1.00 2.29
N GLY A 35 -3.06 0.86 3.62
CA GLY A 35 -2.33 1.72 4.55
C GLY A 35 -0.80 1.69 4.35
N ILE A 36 -0.22 0.51 4.10
CA ILE A 36 1.22 0.37 3.81
C ILE A 36 1.58 0.96 2.44
N SER A 37 0.70 0.78 1.45
CA SER A 37 0.89 1.29 0.10
C SER A 37 0.85 2.82 0.08
N ASP A 38 -0.07 3.42 0.85
CA ASP A 38 -0.27 4.87 0.91
C ASP A 38 0.73 5.59 1.81
N TYR A 39 1.40 4.86 2.70
CA TYR A 39 2.44 5.44 3.54
C TYR A 39 3.62 5.92 2.68
N GLU A 40 3.97 7.19 2.81
CA GLU A 40 5.15 7.77 2.16
C GLU A 40 6.39 7.55 3.04
N GLY A 41 7.46 7.04 2.45
CA GLY A 41 8.70 6.73 3.17
C GLY A 41 9.44 5.54 2.58
N SER A 42 10.55 5.19 3.24
CA SER A 42 11.35 4.03 2.85
C SER A 42 10.67 2.70 3.22
N SER A 43 11.16 1.59 2.67
CA SER A 43 10.78 0.23 3.07
C SER A 43 10.85 0.02 4.59
N ARG A 44 11.87 0.62 5.22
CA ARG A 44 12.11 0.54 6.66
C ARG A 44 11.09 1.32 7.48
N ASP A 45 10.66 2.49 7.01
CA ASP A 45 9.62 3.28 7.68
C ASP A 45 8.28 2.55 7.62
N LYS A 46 7.96 2.01 6.44
CA LYS A 46 6.78 1.15 6.25
C LYS A 46 6.84 -0.08 7.14
N GLN A 47 8.00 -0.70 7.31
CA GLN A 47 8.19 -1.86 8.20
C GLN A 47 7.87 -1.51 9.66
N LEU A 48 8.44 -0.41 10.16
CA LEU A 48 8.26 0.04 11.54
C LEU A 48 6.78 0.39 11.80
N PHE A 49 6.16 1.14 10.89
CA PHE A 49 4.75 1.52 10.98
C PHE A 49 3.81 0.31 10.98
N SER A 50 4.08 -0.68 10.12
CA SER A 50 3.18 -1.83 9.94
C SER A 50 3.42 -3.00 10.88
N GLY A 51 4.46 -2.91 11.73
CA GLY A 51 4.83 -3.94 12.70
C GLY A 51 5.35 -5.23 12.07
N HIS A 52 5.89 -5.20 10.85
CA HIS A 52 6.40 -6.39 10.19
C HIS A 52 7.80 -6.75 10.68
N LYS A 53 8.06 -8.06 10.84
CA LYS A 53 9.35 -8.56 11.30
C LYS A 53 10.45 -8.35 10.28
N THR A 54 10.11 -8.43 8.99
CA THR A 54 11.07 -8.30 7.88
C THR A 54 10.53 -7.39 6.79
N GLU A 55 11.43 -6.75 6.05
CA GLU A 55 11.06 -5.94 4.88
C GLU A 55 10.38 -6.77 3.78
N GLY A 56 10.74 -8.05 3.63
CA GLY A 56 10.09 -8.94 2.67
C GLY A 56 8.58 -9.09 2.90
N GLN A 57 8.13 -9.05 4.15
CA GLN A 57 6.70 -9.05 4.47
C GLN A 57 6.03 -7.74 4.04
N VAL A 58 6.73 -6.60 4.17
CA VAL A 58 6.21 -5.30 3.72
C VAL A 58 5.96 -5.31 2.21
N LEU A 59 6.88 -5.88 1.43
CA LEU A 59 6.77 -5.94 -0.03
C LEU A 59 5.53 -6.70 -0.54
N ILE A 60 5.01 -7.66 0.23
CA ILE A 60 3.76 -8.38 -0.11
C ILE A 60 2.54 -7.46 0.01
N TYR A 61 2.60 -6.49 0.93
CA TYR A 61 1.52 -5.55 1.22
C TYR A 61 1.66 -4.22 0.49
N ASP A 62 2.89 -3.79 0.14
CA ASP A 62 3.15 -2.60 -0.65
C ASP A 62 2.83 -2.84 -2.12
N ARG A 63 1.57 -2.59 -2.49
CA ARG A 63 1.01 -2.80 -3.83
C ARG A 63 1.06 -1.53 -4.68
N LYS A 64 1.73 -0.46 -4.22
CA LYS A 64 1.82 0.81 -4.96
C LYS A 64 2.68 0.60 -6.21
N VAL A 65 2.09 0.87 -7.38
CA VAL A 65 2.80 0.77 -8.66
C VAL A 65 3.93 1.79 -8.68
N LYS A 66 5.16 1.31 -8.91
CA LYS A 66 6.33 2.17 -9.06
C LYS A 66 6.30 2.80 -10.46
N VAL A 67 6.17 4.12 -10.52
CA VAL A 67 6.33 4.87 -11.76
C VAL A 67 7.82 5.17 -11.95
N SER A 68 8.40 4.65 -13.03
CA SER A 68 9.77 4.97 -13.43
C SER A 68 9.74 6.02 -14.55
N PRO A 69 10.66 6.99 -14.57
CA PRO A 69 10.85 7.85 -15.73
C PRO A 69 11.25 7.01 -16.96
N THR A 70 10.87 7.48 -18.15
CA THR A 70 11.30 6.91 -19.43
C THR A 70 12.73 7.34 -19.77
N LEU A 71 13.43 6.53 -20.54
CA LEU A 71 14.83 6.78 -20.94
C LEU A 71 14.97 7.92 -21.97
N ASP A 72 13.88 8.36 -22.59
CA ASP A 72 13.87 9.34 -23.68
C ASP A 72 13.78 10.81 -23.23
N VAL A 73 13.81 11.07 -21.92
CA VAL A 73 13.94 12.44 -21.41
C VAL A 73 15.43 12.80 -21.43
N PRO A 74 15.85 13.90 -22.09
CA PRO A 74 17.22 14.37 -21.99
C PRO A 74 17.59 14.49 -20.51
N LEU A 75 18.71 13.87 -20.11
CA LEU A 75 19.19 13.98 -18.75
C LEU A 75 19.32 15.48 -18.41
N PRO A 76 18.68 15.98 -17.33
CA PRO A 76 18.97 17.33 -16.87
C PRO A 76 20.47 17.43 -16.58
N GLU A 77 21.10 18.54 -16.97
CA GLU A 77 22.56 18.75 -17.01
C GLU A 77 23.29 18.47 -15.68
N ASN A 78 22.55 18.30 -14.59
CA ASN A 78 23.05 18.13 -13.22
C ASN A 78 23.16 16.66 -12.75
N ILE A 79 23.02 15.65 -13.61
CA ILE A 79 23.23 14.24 -13.20
C ILE A 79 24.72 13.86 -13.35
N PRO A 80 25.41 13.42 -12.27
CA PRO A 80 26.78 12.93 -12.36
C PRO A 80 26.90 11.78 -13.36
N ARG A 81 27.91 11.83 -14.24
CA ARG A 81 28.25 10.84 -15.29
C ARG A 81 28.66 9.45 -14.75
N LYS A 82 28.07 8.96 -13.66
CA LYS A 82 28.27 7.58 -13.17
C LYS A 82 27.34 6.55 -13.82
N TYR A 83 26.41 6.98 -14.66
CA TYR A 83 25.41 6.11 -15.31
C TYR A 83 25.34 6.23 -16.83
N SER A 84 26.29 6.91 -17.48
CA SER A 84 26.49 6.69 -18.91
C SER A 84 27.29 5.41 -19.07
N LYS A 85 26.71 4.40 -19.73
CA LYS A 85 27.51 3.34 -20.34
C LYS A 85 28.47 3.93 -21.38
#